data_AF-A0A3D1ZHI4-F1
#
_entry.id   AF-A0A3D1ZHI4-F1
#
_cell.length_a   1.000
_cell.length_b   1.000
_cell.length_c   1.000
_cell.angle_alpha   90.00
_cell.angle_beta   90.00
_cell.angle_gamma   90.00
#
_symmetry.space_group_name_H-M   'P 1'
#
loop_
_entity.id
_entity.type
_entity.pdbx_description
1 polymer ?
#
loop_
_entity_poly.entity_id
_entity_poly.type
_entity_poly.pdbx_seq_one_letter_code
_entity_poly.pdbx_strand_id
1 'polypeptide(L)' 'MIYDMRIYDFQPGSVPQYMAAVREVALKIREDHGVKLAGWYHTDVGPLNR' A
#
# COMPACT_ATOMS: atom_id res chain seq x y z
N MET A 1 -17.09 13.19 -4.73
CA MET A 1 -16.10 12.10 -4.64
C MET A 1 -15.19 12.42 -3.48
N ILE A 2 -15.02 11.50 -2.53
CA ILE A 2 -14.13 11.68 -1.37
C ILE A 2 -12.97 10.71 -1.57
N TYR A 3 -11.74 11.16 -1.31
CA TYR A 3 -10.54 10.34 -1.34
C TYR A 3 -9.99 10.18 0.07
N ASP A 4 -9.64 8.94 0.42
CA ASP A 4 -8.94 8.61 1.66
C ASP A 4 -7.47 8.31 1.32
N MET A 5 -6.54 9.11 1.88
CA MET A 5 -5.11 8.94 1.69
C MET A 5 -4.50 8.35 2.96
N ARG A 6 -3.98 7.14 2.84
CA ARG A 6 -3.39 6.40 3.96
C ARG A 6 -1.88 6.35 3.80
N ILE A 7 -1.17 6.65 4.88
CA ILE A 7 0.29 6.67 4.94
C ILE A 7 0.71 5.80 6.13
N TYR A 8 1.65 4.90 5.91
CA TYR A 8 2.15 3.96 6.93
C TYR A 8 3.65 4.09 7.09
N ASP A 9 4.14 3.88 8.30
CA ASP A 9 5.57 3.73 8.56
C ASP A 9 5.86 2.26 8.86
N PHE A 10 6.74 1.68 8.06
CA PHE A 10 7.12 0.28 8.15
C PHE A 10 8.44 0.08 8.90
N GLN A 11 8.71 -1.17 9.27
CA GLN A 11 10.02 -1.54 9.76
C GLN A 11 11.07 -1.30 8.66
N PRO A 12 12.26 -0.78 9.00
CA PRO A 12 13.31 -0.52 8.01
C PRO A 12 13.62 -1.75 7.13
N GLY A 13 13.55 -1.57 5.81
CA GLY A 13 13.83 -2.63 4.83
C GLY A 13 12.68 -3.62 4.58
N SER A 14 11.51 -3.45 5.22
CA SER A 14 10.38 -4.39 5.08
C SER A 14 9.41 -4.06 3.94
N VAL A 15 9.63 -2.97 3.20
CA VAL A 15 8.73 -2.53 2.12
C VAL A 15 8.59 -3.60 1.03
N PRO A 16 9.67 -4.23 0.50
CA PRO A 16 9.52 -5.25 -0.54
C PRO A 16 8.63 -6.42 -0.15
N GLN A 17 8.74 -6.89 1.10
CA GLN A 17 7.93 -7.98 1.65
C GLN A 17 6.46 -7.55 1.78
N TYR A 18 6.21 -6.32 2.22
CA TYR A 18 4.85 -5.76 2.26
C TYR A 18 4.25 -5.67 0.85
N MET A 19 5.01 -5.19 -0.13
CA MET A 19 4.55 -5.07 -1.51
C MET A 19 4.19 -6.44 -2.11
N ALA A 20 4.98 -7.48 -1.86
CA ALA A 20 4.68 -8.84 -2.27
C ALA A 20 3.36 -9.34 -1.64
N ALA A 21 3.19 -9.18 -0.32
CA ALA A 21 1.96 -9.57 0.37
C ALA A 21 0.72 -8.82 -0.14
N VAL A 22 0.86 -7.54 -0.50
CA VAL A 22 -0.24 -6.77 -1.10
C VAL A 22 -0.61 -7.33 -2.47
N ARG A 23 0.39 -7.59 -3.32
CA ARG A 23 0.18 -8.12 -4.67
C ARG A 23 -0.44 -9.50 -4.67
N GLU A 24 0.04 -10.39 -3.81
CA GLU A 24 -0.34 -11.81 -3.80
C GLU A 24 -1.67 -12.05 -3.08
N VAL A 25 -2.01 -11.23 -2.08
CA VAL A 25 -3.14 -11.50 -1.18
C VAL A 25 -4.06 -10.29 -1.04
N ALA A 26 -3.54 -9.17 -0.53
CA ALA A 26 -4.41 -8.14 0.02
C ALA A 26 -5.16 -7.32 -1.05
N LEU A 27 -4.61 -7.15 -2.26
CA LEU A 27 -5.29 -6.41 -3.33
C LEU A 27 -6.60 -7.10 -3.72
N LYS A 28 -6.56 -8.41 -3.99
CA LYS A 28 -7.75 -9.18 -4.37
C LYS A 28 -8.85 -9.11 -3.32
N ILE A 29 -8.49 -9.23 -2.04
CA ILE A 29 -9.44 -9.13 -0.92
C ILE A 29 -10.09 -7.74 -0.90
N ARG A 30 -9.32 -6.67 -1.10
CA ARG A 30 -9.87 -5.29 -1.14
C ARG A 30 -10.83 -5.10 -2.30
N GLU A 31 -10.50 -5.63 -3.47
CA GLU A 31 -11.38 -5.60 -4.64
C GLU A 31 -12.67 -6.37 -4.39
N ASP A 32 -12.61 -7.53 -3.72
CA ASP A 32 -13.79 -8.32 -3.34
C ASP A 32 -14.71 -7.59 -2.36
N HIS A 33 -14.17 -6.68 -1.57
CA HIS A 33 -14.93 -5.76 -0.70
C HIS A 33 -15.35 -4.46 -1.41
N GLY A 34 -15.14 -4.33 -2.72
CA GLY A 34 -15.57 -3.17 -3.52
C GLY A 34 -14.72 -1.92 -3.35
N VAL A 35 -13.50 -2.04 -2.78
CA VAL A 35 -12.58 -0.91 -2.63
C VAL A 35 -12.09 -0.46 -4.00
N LYS A 36 -12.30 0.82 -4.32
CA LYS A 36 -11.80 1.44 -5.55
C LYS A 36 -10.47 2.14 -5.27
N LEU A 37 -9.37 1.52 -5.68
CA LEU A 37 -8.04 2.04 -5.45
C LEU A 37 -7.74 3.20 -6.41
N ALA A 38 -7.54 4.40 -5.87
CA ALA A 38 -7.16 5.58 -6.67
C ALA A 38 -5.65 5.62 -6.97
N GLY A 39 -4.82 5.06 -6.09
CA GLY A 39 -3.38 4.99 -6.25
C GLY A 39 -2.74 4.25 -5.08
N TRP A 40 -1.58 3.64 -5.33
CA TRP A 40 -0.79 2.94 -4.33
C TRP A 40 0.69 3.07 -4.68
N TYR A 41 1.48 3.51 -3.71
CA TYR A 41 2.84 4.00 -3.91
C TYR A 41 3.73 3.55 -2.75
N HIS A 42 5.04 3.56 -2.98
CA HIS A 42 6.04 3.58 -1.93
C HIS A 42 6.98 4.77 -2.15
N THR A 43 7.63 5.22 -1.09
CA THR A 43 8.52 6.38 -1.10
C THR A 43 9.89 5.97 -1.60
N ASP A 44 10.35 6.63 -2.67
CA ASP A 44 11.69 6.46 -3.23
C ASP A 44 12.66 7.56 -2.74
N VAL A 45 12.17 8.80 -2.64
CA VAL A 45 12.91 9.96 -2.12
C VAL A 45 12.08 10.66 -1.05
N GLY A 46 12.65 10.86 0.15
CA GLY A 46 11.97 11.46 1.31
C GLY A 46 11.95 10.54 2.54
N PRO A 47 10.90 10.57 3.38
CA PRO A 47 10.75 9.62 4.49
C PRO A 47 10.63 8.18 3.97
N LEU A 48 11.71 7.41 4.11
CA LEU A 48 11.79 6.03 3.62
C LEU A 48 10.97 5.06 4.48
N ASN A 49 10.75 3.86 3.93
CA ASN A 49 9.97 2.79 4.54
C ASN A 49 8.47 3.13 4.69
N ARG A 50 7.90 3.70 3.63
CA ARG A 50 6.53 4.22 3.57
C ARG A 50 5.92 3.98 2.21
#